data_AF-A0A352RT69-F1
#
_entry.id   AF-A0A352RT69-F1
#
_cell.length_a   1.000
_cell.length_b   1.000
_cell.length_c   1.000
_cell.angle_alpha   90.00
_cell.angle_beta   90.00
_cell.angle_gamma   90.00
#
_symmetry.space_group_name_H-M   'P 1'
#
loop_
_entity.id
_entity.type
_entity.pdbx_description
1 polymer ?
#
loop_
_entity_poly.entity_id
_entity_poly.type
_entity_poly.pdbx_seq_one_letter_code
_entity_poly.pdbx_strand_id
1 'polypeptide(L)'
;MMNNGDRRSAHTGTLRRAGYAAGLGILLFSAGYGIYESGVIGRLYSAISGKTVTIPSAAPYSRADMEAARKAYAKDAKASAPGMPVGADGYYIPPAEDDIPKGPYGDAIRRGMKIFTDTGAMVKDHVGNSLACANCHLDSGRRENAAPMWAAYASYPAFRSKTGTISTLEDRIMGCFTYSMNAQASSSGKPPPAGSDVYRDLMTYMAWMADGLPAGNKPRGALYPKVAKPKDDYDVGRGLAVYQQNCALCHGPNGQGTREANGKMRFPPLWGAESYNWGAGMARIDTAAGFIWANMPLGKPYSLTEQEAWDVAAFI
;
A
#
# COMPACT_ATOMS: atom_id res chain seq x y z
N MET A 1 -23.18 63.79 -22.86
CA MET A 1 -23.17 62.33 -23.12
C MET A 1 -21.80 61.96 -23.66
N MET A 2 -20.92 61.41 -22.83
CA MET A 2 -19.62 60.88 -23.26
C MET A 2 -19.57 59.39 -22.96
N ASN A 3 -19.19 58.64 -23.98
CA ASN A 3 -19.38 57.22 -24.19
C ASN A 3 -18.49 56.39 -23.25
N ASN A 4 -19.09 55.57 -22.38
CA ASN A 4 -18.41 54.77 -21.34
C ASN A 4 -18.05 53.34 -21.83
N GLY A 5 -18.07 53.11 -23.15
CA GLY A 5 -17.97 51.77 -23.77
C GLY A 5 -16.56 51.20 -23.96
N ASP A 6 -15.53 52.05 -24.13
CA ASP A 6 -14.23 51.57 -24.65
C ASP A 6 -13.25 51.02 -23.61
N ARG A 7 -13.39 51.37 -22.32
CA ARG A 7 -12.43 50.92 -21.29
C ARG A 7 -12.63 49.49 -20.80
N ARG A 8 -13.81 48.87 -21.01
CA ARG A 8 -14.08 47.49 -20.58
C ARG A 8 -13.52 46.42 -21.55
N SER A 9 -13.35 46.76 -22.82
CA SER A 9 -12.90 45.80 -23.86
C SER A 9 -11.39 45.49 -23.80
N ALA A 10 -10.55 46.49 -23.47
CA ALA A 10 -9.10 46.29 -23.42
C ALA A 10 -8.64 45.45 -22.21
N HIS A 11 -9.33 45.56 -21.06
CA HIS A 11 -9.00 44.81 -19.84
C HIS A 11 -9.35 43.31 -19.94
N THR A 12 -10.44 42.95 -20.61
CA THR A 12 -10.84 41.55 -20.79
C THR A 12 -9.91 40.78 -21.73
N GLY A 13 -9.38 41.43 -22.78
CA GLY A 13 -8.39 40.81 -23.67
C GLY A 13 -7.05 40.50 -22.99
N THR A 14 -6.60 41.38 -22.09
CA THR A 14 -5.33 41.24 -21.36
C THR A 14 -5.42 40.14 -20.30
N LEU A 15 -6.52 40.09 -19.54
CA LEU A 15 -6.77 39.03 -18.55
C LEU A 15 -6.93 37.66 -19.20
N ARG A 16 -7.58 37.59 -20.38
CA ARG A 16 -7.73 36.32 -21.12
C ARG A 16 -6.39 35.80 -21.64
N ARG A 17 -5.51 36.67 -22.13
CA ARG A 17 -4.14 36.31 -22.56
C ARG A 17 -3.27 35.86 -21.40
N ALA A 18 -3.36 36.53 -20.25
CA ALA A 18 -2.68 36.10 -19.02
C ALA A 18 -3.17 34.73 -18.54
N GLY A 19 -4.48 34.47 -18.62
CA GLY A 19 -5.07 33.17 -18.30
C GLY A 19 -4.58 32.04 -19.22
N TYR A 20 -4.50 32.27 -20.54
CA TYR A 20 -3.94 31.29 -21.46
C TYR A 20 -2.45 31.04 -21.25
N ALA A 21 -1.66 32.09 -20.97
CA ALA A 21 -0.23 31.94 -20.69
C ALA A 21 0.02 31.15 -19.39
N ALA A 22 -0.76 31.41 -18.34
CA ALA A 22 -0.69 30.65 -17.09
C ALA A 22 -1.12 29.18 -17.29
N GLY A 23 -2.22 28.95 -18.02
CA GLY A 23 -2.69 27.60 -18.34
C GLY A 23 -1.69 26.78 -19.16
N LEU A 24 -1.06 27.41 -20.17
CA LEU A 24 -0.01 26.78 -20.96
C LEU A 24 1.25 26.52 -20.13
N GLY A 25 1.64 27.46 -19.26
CA GLY A 25 2.76 27.29 -18.34
C GLY A 25 2.56 26.10 -17.40
N ILE A 26 1.37 25.94 -16.82
CA ILE A 26 1.02 24.80 -15.96
C ILE A 26 1.02 23.49 -16.74
N LEU A 27 0.47 23.47 -17.96
CA LEU A 27 0.48 22.30 -18.84
C LEU A 27 1.90 21.86 -19.20
N LEU A 28 2.75 22.81 -19.60
CA LEU A 28 4.15 22.55 -19.96
C LEU A 28 4.96 22.08 -18.76
N PHE A 29 4.75 22.69 -17.58
CA PHE A 29 5.41 22.26 -16.36
C PHE A 29 4.96 20.86 -15.93
N SER A 30 3.66 20.58 -15.98
CA SER A 30 3.10 19.26 -15.63
C SER A 30 3.58 18.17 -16.59
N ALA A 31 3.62 18.47 -17.90
CA ALA A 31 4.15 17.57 -18.90
C ALA A 31 5.66 17.35 -18.72
N GLY A 32 6.43 18.42 -18.47
CA GLY A 32 7.86 18.34 -18.19
C GLY A 32 8.18 17.53 -16.94
N TYR A 33 7.40 17.72 -15.86
CA TYR A 33 7.51 16.96 -14.62
C TYR A 33 7.16 15.47 -14.83
N GLY A 34 6.08 15.17 -15.57
CA GLY A 34 5.72 13.80 -15.92
C GLY A 34 6.77 13.09 -16.77
N ILE A 35 7.38 13.80 -17.72
CA ILE A 35 8.49 13.30 -18.54
C ILE A 35 9.74 13.06 -17.67
N TYR A 36 10.03 13.93 -16.71
CA TYR A 36 11.14 13.76 -15.77
C TYR A 36 10.96 12.53 -14.87
N GLU A 37 9.80 12.39 -14.23
CA GLU A 37 9.47 11.24 -13.35
C GLU A 37 9.42 9.91 -14.12
N SER A 38 9.04 9.93 -15.40
CA SER A 38 9.00 8.71 -16.23
C SER A 38 10.38 8.10 -16.50
N GLY A 39 11.48 8.82 -16.22
CA GLY A 39 12.84 8.41 -16.52
C GLY A 39 13.17 8.36 -18.02
N VAL A 40 12.25 8.79 -18.90
CA VAL A 40 12.42 8.77 -20.36
C VAL A 40 13.60 9.63 -20.80
N ILE A 41 13.82 10.79 -20.17
CA ILE A 41 14.97 11.66 -20.47
C ILE A 41 16.29 10.93 -20.14
N GLY A 42 16.36 10.19 -19.03
CA GLY A 42 17.54 9.41 -18.65
C GLY A 42 17.82 8.25 -19.61
N ARG A 43 16.77 7.57 -20.09
CA ARG A 43 16.88 6.51 -21.10
C ARG A 43 17.29 7.05 -22.46
N LEU A 44 16.70 8.17 -22.88
CA LEU A 44 17.01 8.83 -24.15
C LEU A 44 18.44 9.38 -24.15
N TYR A 45 18.86 10.01 -23.06
CA TYR A 45 20.23 10.47 -22.88
C TYR A 45 21.22 9.29 -22.89
N SER A 46 20.92 8.18 -22.18
CA SER A 46 21.77 6.99 -22.19
C SER A 46 21.87 6.34 -23.58
N ALA A 47 20.77 6.34 -24.34
CA ALA A 47 20.72 5.83 -25.71
C ALA A 47 21.51 6.71 -26.70
N ILE A 48 21.51 8.04 -26.50
CA ILE A 48 22.19 8.99 -27.39
C ILE A 48 23.68 9.13 -27.03
N SER A 49 24.03 9.15 -25.74
CA SER A 49 25.38 9.45 -25.28
C SER A 49 26.26 8.22 -25.06
N GLY A 50 25.71 7.00 -25.15
CA GLY A 50 26.42 5.75 -24.87
C GLY A 50 26.93 5.62 -23.42
N LYS A 51 26.52 6.53 -22.52
CA LYS A 51 26.87 6.54 -21.10
C LYS A 51 25.62 6.21 -20.32
N THR A 52 25.65 5.15 -19.52
CA THR A 52 24.59 4.83 -18.56
C THR A 52 24.42 6.01 -17.62
N VAL A 53 23.27 6.69 -17.68
CA VAL A 53 22.85 7.59 -16.60
C VAL A 53 22.37 6.69 -15.48
N THR A 54 23.26 6.37 -14.56
CA THR A 54 22.88 5.97 -13.22
C THR A 54 22.10 7.14 -12.63
N ILE A 55 20.77 7.04 -12.61
CA ILE A 55 19.97 7.83 -11.66
C ILE A 55 20.59 7.48 -10.30
N PRO A 56 21.09 8.46 -9.53
CA PRO A 56 21.64 8.15 -8.23
C PRO A 56 20.54 7.46 -7.42
N SER A 57 20.66 6.16 -7.23
CA SER A 57 20.02 5.52 -6.08
C SER A 57 20.53 6.31 -4.89
N ALA A 58 19.62 6.87 -4.07
CA ALA A 58 20.04 7.44 -2.80
C ALA A 58 20.93 6.39 -2.13
N ALA A 59 22.16 6.76 -1.77
CA ALA A 59 23.10 5.82 -1.18
C ALA A 59 22.38 5.08 -0.04
N PRO A 60 22.50 3.74 0.05
CA PRO A 60 21.80 2.97 1.06
C PRO A 60 22.04 3.60 2.43
N TYR A 61 20.96 3.91 3.14
CA TYR A 61 20.99 4.53 4.46
C TYR A 61 20.45 3.51 5.44
N SER A 62 21.33 2.88 6.20
CA SER A 62 20.94 1.79 7.08
C SER A 62 20.18 2.29 8.31
N ARG A 63 19.51 1.38 9.03
CA ARG A 63 18.97 1.72 10.34
C ARG A 63 20.04 2.11 11.35
N ALA A 64 21.22 1.49 11.29
CA ALA A 64 22.32 1.86 12.16
C ALA A 64 22.78 3.30 11.91
N ASP A 65 22.83 3.73 10.65
CA ASP A 65 23.15 5.12 10.27
C ASP A 65 22.07 6.07 10.78
N MET A 66 20.80 5.69 10.64
CA MET A 66 19.66 6.45 11.16
C MET A 66 19.74 6.66 12.68
N GLU A 67 20.01 5.61 13.44
CA GLU A 67 20.15 5.70 14.90
C GLU A 67 21.40 6.50 15.32
N ALA A 68 22.52 6.36 14.59
CA ALA A 68 23.71 7.16 14.84
C ALA A 68 23.45 8.65 14.61
N ALA A 69 22.79 9.00 13.50
CA ALA A 69 22.38 10.37 13.20
C ALA A 69 21.38 10.92 14.23
N ARG A 70 20.39 10.11 14.65
CA ARG A 70 19.43 10.48 15.71
C ARG A 70 20.14 10.81 17.02
N LYS A 71 21.11 9.99 17.44
CA LYS A 71 21.92 10.23 18.64
C LYS A 71 22.78 11.49 18.52
N ALA A 72 23.34 11.77 17.34
CA ALA A 72 24.10 12.99 17.09
C ALA A 72 23.18 14.23 17.14
N TYR A 73 22.06 14.18 16.43
CA TYR A 73 21.08 15.26 16.36
C TYR A 73 20.45 15.60 17.72
N ALA A 74 20.22 14.59 18.56
CA ALA A 74 19.73 14.79 19.93
C ALA A 74 20.73 15.54 20.83
N LYS A 75 22.04 15.47 20.53
CA LYS A 75 23.10 16.17 21.27
C LYS A 75 23.40 17.56 20.69
N ASP A 76 23.27 17.70 19.37
CA ASP A 76 23.53 18.93 18.65
C ASP A 76 22.54 19.10 17.50
N ALA A 77 21.65 20.09 17.62
CA ALA A 77 20.66 20.40 16.58
C ALA A 77 21.29 20.93 15.27
N LYS A 78 22.59 21.24 15.25
CA LYS A 78 23.34 21.56 14.02
C LYS A 78 23.85 20.33 13.28
N ALA A 79 23.81 19.15 13.89
CA ALA A 79 24.13 17.90 13.20
C ALA A 79 23.09 17.62 12.10
N SER A 80 23.46 16.79 11.13
CA SER A 80 22.54 16.37 10.08
C SER A 80 21.32 15.67 10.67
N ALA A 81 20.12 16.06 10.21
CA ALA A 81 18.89 15.38 10.58
C ALA A 81 18.94 13.91 10.13
N PRO A 82 18.39 12.97 10.92
CA PRO A 82 18.35 11.56 10.54
C PRO A 82 17.55 11.37 9.25
N GLY A 83 18.15 10.65 8.29
CA GLY A 83 17.49 10.26 7.05
C GLY A 83 16.50 9.11 7.22
N MET A 84 15.72 8.85 6.17
CA MET A 84 14.85 7.67 6.08
C MET A 84 15.69 6.43 5.78
N PRO A 85 15.53 5.31 6.51
CA PRO A 85 16.28 4.09 6.25
C PRO A 85 15.81 3.43 4.96
N VAL A 86 16.72 3.25 4.00
CA VAL A 86 16.46 2.72 2.66
C VAL A 86 17.54 1.72 2.28
N GLY A 87 17.14 0.54 1.83
CA GLY A 87 18.03 -0.53 1.38
C GLY A 87 18.65 -0.25 0.02
N ALA A 88 19.62 -1.08 -0.35
CA ALA A 88 20.27 -0.99 -1.66
C ALA A 88 19.29 -1.23 -2.83
N ASP A 89 18.18 -1.92 -2.57
CA ASP A 89 17.06 -2.15 -3.48
C ASP A 89 16.11 -0.93 -3.62
N GLY A 90 16.31 0.10 -2.80
CA GLY A 90 15.52 1.33 -2.80
C GLY A 90 14.21 1.22 -2.03
N TYR A 91 13.99 0.17 -1.23
CA TYR A 91 12.83 0.04 -0.36
C TYR A 91 13.14 0.50 1.07
N TYR A 92 12.11 0.96 1.77
CA TYR A 92 12.21 1.34 3.19
C TYR A 92 12.53 0.13 4.07
N ILE A 93 13.39 0.32 5.08
CA ILE A 93 13.77 -0.74 6.03
C ILE A 93 13.03 -0.55 7.37
N PRO A 94 12.00 -1.34 7.69
CA PRO A 94 11.36 -1.32 9.01
C PRO A 94 12.31 -1.87 10.10
N PRO A 95 12.08 -1.57 11.40
CA PRO A 95 12.88 -2.15 12.48
C PRO A 95 12.76 -3.68 12.50
N ALA A 96 13.81 -4.40 12.92
CA ALA A 96 13.76 -5.85 13.04
C ALA A 96 12.82 -6.26 14.19
N GLU A 97 12.23 -7.45 14.12
CA GLU A 97 11.34 -7.94 15.21
C GLU A 97 12.05 -8.09 16.55
N ASP A 98 13.34 -8.41 16.52
CA ASP A 98 14.16 -8.50 17.73
C ASP A 98 14.46 -7.11 18.35
N ASP A 99 14.24 -6.02 17.59
CA ASP A 99 14.38 -4.65 18.08
C ASP A 99 13.11 -4.14 18.80
N ILE A 100 12.06 -4.95 18.94
CA ILE A 100 10.88 -4.54 19.70
C ILE A 100 11.31 -4.25 21.15
N PRO A 101 11.09 -3.03 21.67
CA PRO A 101 11.57 -2.64 22.99
C PRO A 101 10.94 -3.49 24.10
N LYS A 102 11.52 -3.40 25.30
CA LYS A 102 10.94 -3.97 26.51
C LYS A 102 9.93 -3.01 27.14
N GLY A 103 9.06 -3.54 28.00
CA GLY A 103 8.10 -2.76 28.78
C GLY A 103 6.80 -2.45 28.02
N PRO A 104 5.93 -1.60 28.58
CA PRO A 104 4.53 -1.50 28.17
C PRO A 104 4.32 -1.17 26.68
N TYR A 105 5.19 -0.32 26.11
CA TYR A 105 5.13 0.03 24.68
C TYR A 105 5.49 -1.17 23.80
N GLY A 106 6.53 -1.91 24.16
CA GLY A 106 6.91 -3.17 23.50
C GLY A 106 5.83 -4.24 23.58
N ASP A 107 5.17 -4.34 24.72
CA ASP A 107 4.07 -5.30 24.92
C ASP A 107 2.88 -4.97 24.01
N ALA A 108 2.57 -3.68 23.82
CA ALA A 108 1.54 -3.23 22.88
C ALA A 108 1.90 -3.58 21.43
N ILE A 109 3.17 -3.40 21.02
CA ILE A 109 3.66 -3.82 19.69
C ILE A 109 3.45 -5.33 19.50
N ARG A 110 3.82 -6.16 20.48
CA ARG A 110 3.66 -7.63 20.40
C ARG A 110 2.19 -8.04 20.33
N ARG A 111 1.31 -7.41 21.11
CA ARG A 111 -0.15 -7.65 21.03
C ARG A 111 -0.70 -7.25 19.66
N GLY A 112 -0.31 -6.08 19.14
CA GLY A 112 -0.70 -5.61 17.81
C GLY A 112 -0.26 -6.55 16.70
N MET A 113 0.99 -7.01 16.73
CA MET A 113 1.52 -8.00 15.80
C MET A 113 0.75 -9.33 15.90
N LYS A 114 0.39 -9.78 17.10
CA LYS A 114 -0.39 -11.01 17.29
C LYS A 114 -1.82 -10.86 16.75
N ILE A 115 -2.47 -9.71 16.95
CA ILE A 115 -3.76 -9.40 16.32
C ILE A 115 -3.63 -9.40 14.80
N PHE A 116 -2.54 -8.85 14.25
CA PHE A 116 -2.32 -8.76 12.81
C PHE A 116 -2.14 -10.14 12.14
N THR A 117 -1.39 -11.02 12.80
CA THR A 117 -1.01 -12.35 12.29
C THR A 117 -2.04 -13.44 12.60
N ASP A 118 -2.88 -13.23 13.61
CA ASP A 118 -3.84 -14.21 14.10
C ASP A 118 -5.16 -13.56 14.51
N THR A 119 -5.70 -12.74 13.61
CA THR A 119 -6.83 -11.84 13.87
C THR A 119 -8.07 -12.59 14.36
N GLY A 120 -8.40 -13.72 13.73
CA GLY A 120 -9.54 -14.56 14.11
C GLY A 120 -9.42 -15.16 15.51
N ALA A 121 -8.21 -15.46 16.00
CA ALA A 121 -8.03 -15.95 17.37
C ALA A 121 -8.04 -14.80 18.39
N MET A 122 -7.41 -13.68 18.07
CA MET A 122 -7.22 -12.57 19.00
C MET A 122 -8.46 -11.67 19.14
N VAL A 123 -9.27 -11.60 18.09
CA VAL A 123 -10.43 -10.69 17.99
C VAL A 123 -11.65 -11.46 17.45
N LYS A 124 -11.82 -12.70 17.92
CA LYS A 124 -12.80 -13.67 17.40
C LYS A 124 -14.22 -13.12 17.29
N ASP A 125 -14.62 -12.25 18.21
CA ASP A 125 -15.99 -11.75 18.26
C ASP A 125 -16.29 -10.70 17.17
N HIS A 126 -15.26 -10.23 16.46
CA HIS A 126 -15.36 -9.22 15.40
C HIS A 126 -14.83 -9.69 14.04
N VAL A 127 -14.50 -10.98 13.90
CA VAL A 127 -14.06 -11.59 12.65
C VAL A 127 -15.10 -12.63 12.23
N GLY A 128 -15.69 -12.45 11.06
CA GLY A 128 -16.78 -13.30 10.54
C GLY A 128 -16.35 -14.25 9.42
N ASN A 129 -15.04 -14.48 9.29
CA ASN A 129 -14.45 -15.33 8.26
C ASN A 129 -13.16 -15.98 8.78
N SER A 130 -12.40 -16.65 7.91
CA SER A 130 -11.17 -17.37 8.31
C SER A 130 -9.89 -16.64 7.89
N LEU A 131 -9.95 -15.32 7.72
CA LEU A 131 -8.81 -14.48 7.33
C LEU A 131 -8.14 -13.81 8.55
N ALA A 132 -6.89 -13.41 8.33
CA ALA A 132 -6.11 -12.53 9.18
C ALA A 132 -5.50 -11.40 8.32
N CYS A 133 -5.12 -10.29 8.94
CA CYS A 133 -4.51 -9.15 8.22
C CYS A 133 -3.29 -9.59 7.39
N ALA A 134 -2.47 -10.48 7.96
CA ALA A 134 -1.27 -11.02 7.35
C ALA A 134 -1.50 -11.83 6.05
N ASN A 135 -2.74 -12.23 5.74
CA ASN A 135 -3.04 -12.94 4.50
C ASN A 135 -2.95 -12.05 3.25
N CYS A 136 -3.20 -10.74 3.39
CA CYS A 136 -3.13 -9.76 2.30
C CYS A 136 -1.96 -8.78 2.48
N HIS A 137 -1.50 -8.63 3.72
CA HIS A 137 -0.38 -7.78 4.11
C HIS A 137 0.79 -8.65 4.55
N LEU A 138 1.56 -9.08 3.57
CA LEU A 138 2.54 -10.16 3.72
C LEU A 138 3.70 -9.78 4.64
N ASP A 139 4.39 -10.81 5.14
CA ASP A 139 5.48 -10.68 6.11
C ASP A 139 5.05 -9.87 7.34
N SER A 140 3.90 -10.24 7.93
CA SER A 140 3.27 -9.51 9.03
C SER A 140 3.05 -8.02 8.73
N GLY A 141 2.89 -7.64 7.47
CA GLY A 141 2.70 -6.27 7.03
C GLY A 141 3.99 -5.50 6.75
N ARG A 142 5.14 -6.19 6.65
CA ARG A 142 6.44 -5.58 6.36
C ARG A 142 6.78 -5.53 4.88
N ARG A 143 6.24 -6.46 4.09
CA ARG A 143 6.62 -6.66 2.69
C ARG A 143 6.21 -5.50 1.80
N GLU A 144 7.18 -4.94 1.10
CA GLU A 144 6.99 -3.98 0.01
C GLU A 144 6.11 -4.57 -1.09
N ASN A 145 5.33 -3.73 -1.78
CA ASN A 145 4.39 -4.16 -2.82
C ASN A 145 3.28 -5.10 -2.33
N ALA A 146 3.13 -5.27 -1.00
CA ALA A 146 2.05 -6.01 -0.35
C ALA A 146 1.24 -5.10 0.62
N ALA A 147 1.12 -3.81 0.28
CA ALA A 147 0.45 -2.79 1.09
C ALA A 147 0.94 -2.77 2.56
N PRO A 148 2.24 -2.55 2.81
CA PRO A 148 2.82 -2.69 4.14
C PRO A 148 2.36 -1.62 5.13
N MET A 149 2.41 -1.98 6.41
CA MET A 149 1.92 -1.18 7.52
C MET A 149 2.75 0.06 7.81
N TRP A 150 4.06 0.01 7.57
CA TRP A 150 4.93 1.19 7.69
C TRP A 150 4.47 2.32 6.76
N ALA A 151 4.14 1.99 5.51
CA ALA A 151 3.65 2.97 4.55
C ALA A 151 2.26 3.50 4.92
N ALA A 152 1.39 2.61 5.39
CA ALA A 152 0.06 2.99 5.82
C ALA A 152 0.12 4.00 6.97
N TYR A 153 0.92 3.77 8.01
CA TYR A 153 0.99 4.69 9.16
C TYR A 153 1.38 6.12 8.75
N ALA A 154 2.40 6.26 7.91
CA ALA A 154 2.84 7.58 7.44
C ALA A 154 1.85 8.26 6.48
N SER A 155 0.90 7.52 5.91
CA SER A 155 -0.03 8.03 4.90
C SER A 155 -1.34 8.59 5.45
N TYR A 156 -1.63 8.43 6.76
CA TYR A 156 -2.87 8.91 7.37
C TYR A 156 -2.62 10.02 8.40
N PRO A 157 -3.57 10.96 8.60
CA PRO A 157 -4.89 11.06 7.96
C PRO A 157 -4.85 11.34 6.45
N ALA A 158 -5.85 10.85 5.71
CA ALA A 158 -5.93 11.00 4.26
C ALA A 158 -7.35 11.28 3.78
N PHE A 159 -7.48 12.14 2.77
CA PHE A 159 -8.74 12.33 2.07
C PHE A 159 -9.10 11.08 1.26
N ARG A 160 -10.35 10.61 1.40
CA ARG A 160 -10.90 9.55 0.55
C ARG A 160 -11.92 10.11 -0.42
N SER A 161 -11.62 9.99 -1.71
CA SER A 161 -12.57 10.32 -2.77
C SER A 161 -13.87 9.52 -2.68
N LYS A 162 -13.83 8.26 -2.24
CA LYS A 162 -15.02 7.40 -2.10
C LYS A 162 -16.05 7.95 -1.10
N THR A 163 -15.60 8.57 -0.01
CA THR A 163 -16.49 9.07 1.06
C THR A 163 -16.60 10.60 1.07
N GLY A 164 -15.71 11.31 0.35
CA GLY A 164 -15.63 12.77 0.39
C GLY A 164 -15.13 13.32 1.72
N THR A 165 -14.50 12.50 2.56
CA THR A 165 -14.10 12.86 3.92
C THR A 165 -12.64 12.50 4.21
N ILE A 166 -12.07 13.12 5.24
CA ILE A 166 -10.79 12.70 5.82
C ILE A 166 -11.03 11.43 6.63
N SER A 167 -10.27 10.39 6.36
CA SER A 167 -10.19 9.19 7.21
C SER A 167 -8.92 9.25 8.06
N THR A 168 -9.05 8.86 9.32
CA THR A 168 -7.92 8.49 10.18
C THR A 168 -7.41 7.09 9.81
N LEU A 169 -6.29 6.69 10.43
CA LEU A 169 -5.82 5.32 10.33
C LEU A 169 -6.78 4.33 11.02
N GLU A 170 -7.37 4.71 12.15
CA GLU A 170 -8.36 3.88 12.84
C GLU A 170 -9.58 3.62 11.95
N ASP A 171 -10.10 4.66 11.27
CA ASP A 171 -11.21 4.50 10.31
C ASP A 171 -10.85 3.53 9.19
N ARG A 172 -9.57 3.54 8.74
CA ARG A 172 -9.10 2.59 7.74
C ARG A 172 -9.13 1.16 8.27
N ILE A 173 -8.60 0.93 9.47
CA ILE A 173 -8.52 -0.40 10.08
C ILE A 173 -9.93 -0.91 10.37
N MET A 174 -10.83 -0.07 10.86
CA MET A 174 -12.25 -0.40 11.05
C MET A 174 -12.89 -0.86 9.74
N GLY A 175 -12.66 -0.16 8.63
CA GLY A 175 -13.09 -0.61 7.30
C GLY A 175 -12.50 -1.96 6.90
N CYS A 176 -11.25 -2.27 7.26
CA CYS A 176 -10.67 -3.59 7.02
C CYS A 176 -11.40 -4.69 7.79
N PHE A 177 -11.78 -4.45 9.06
CA PHE A 177 -12.64 -5.40 9.80
C PHE A 177 -14.00 -5.57 9.14
N THR A 178 -14.66 -4.46 8.78
CA THR A 178 -15.98 -4.46 8.14
C THR A 178 -16.01 -5.21 6.81
N TYR A 179 -14.94 -5.14 6.01
CA TYR A 179 -14.97 -5.69 4.65
C TYR A 179 -14.08 -6.92 4.48
N SER A 180 -12.81 -6.83 4.88
CA SER A 180 -11.84 -7.91 4.68
C SER A 180 -12.01 -9.02 5.71
N MET A 181 -12.30 -8.68 6.97
CA MET A 181 -12.55 -9.68 8.03
C MET A 181 -14.05 -10.03 8.19
N ASN A 182 -14.89 -9.50 7.30
CA ASN A 182 -16.33 -9.77 7.24
C ASN A 182 -17.05 -9.66 8.61
N ALA A 183 -16.80 -8.58 9.36
CA ALA A 183 -17.28 -8.46 10.73
C ALA A 183 -18.81 -8.59 10.91
N GLN A 184 -19.62 -8.35 9.87
CA GLN A 184 -21.08 -8.54 9.91
C GLN A 184 -21.49 -10.00 10.12
N ALA A 185 -20.64 -10.94 9.72
CA ALA A 185 -20.85 -12.38 9.96
C ALA A 185 -20.19 -12.88 11.25
N SER A 186 -19.55 -12.00 12.03
CA SER A 186 -18.98 -12.35 13.34
C SER A 186 -20.08 -12.47 14.40
N SER A 187 -19.76 -13.04 15.57
CA SER A 187 -20.70 -13.15 16.68
C SER A 187 -21.23 -11.80 17.19
N SER A 188 -20.44 -10.73 17.09
CA SER A 188 -20.88 -9.37 17.44
C SER A 188 -21.63 -8.66 16.31
N GLY A 189 -21.52 -9.15 15.06
CA GLY A 189 -22.10 -8.54 13.87
C GLY A 189 -21.50 -7.20 13.45
N LYS A 190 -20.37 -6.77 14.05
CA LYS A 190 -19.77 -5.45 13.82
C LYS A 190 -18.26 -5.45 14.08
N PRO A 191 -17.49 -4.49 13.51
CA PRO A 191 -16.08 -4.33 13.85
C PRO A 191 -15.89 -3.96 15.33
N PRO A 192 -14.65 -4.05 15.87
CA PRO A 192 -14.35 -3.56 17.21
C PRO A 192 -14.81 -2.10 17.40
N PRO A 193 -15.22 -1.69 18.61
CA PRO A 193 -15.65 -0.32 18.85
C PRO A 193 -14.48 0.67 18.67
N ALA A 194 -14.81 1.88 18.21
CA ALA A 194 -13.85 2.97 18.09
C ALA A 194 -13.14 3.23 19.43
N GLY A 195 -11.84 3.49 19.38
CA GLY A 195 -11.01 3.65 20.57
C GLY A 195 -10.92 2.38 21.43
N SER A 196 -11.03 1.18 20.86
CA SER A 196 -10.71 -0.07 21.55
C SER A 196 -9.21 -0.34 21.62
N ASP A 197 -8.78 -1.17 22.56
CA ASP A 197 -7.37 -1.58 22.67
C ASP A 197 -6.88 -2.35 21.44
N VAL A 198 -7.79 -3.01 20.70
CA VAL A 198 -7.48 -3.64 19.42
C VAL A 198 -6.87 -2.64 18.44
N TYR A 199 -7.49 -1.46 18.31
CA TYR A 199 -6.98 -0.41 17.43
C TYR A 199 -5.73 0.26 17.98
N ARG A 200 -5.65 0.48 19.30
CA ARG A 200 -4.44 1.03 19.95
C ARG A 200 -3.23 0.14 19.71
N ASP A 201 -3.36 -1.17 19.94
CA ASP A 201 -2.27 -2.12 19.78
C ASP A 201 -1.87 -2.27 18.30
N LEU A 202 -2.85 -2.38 17.38
CA LEU A 202 -2.58 -2.41 15.94
C LEU A 202 -1.86 -1.14 15.47
N MET A 203 -2.37 0.04 15.81
CA MET A 203 -1.74 1.31 15.42
C MET A 203 -0.36 1.48 16.05
N THR A 204 -0.14 0.99 17.27
CA THR A 204 1.18 0.99 17.93
C THR A 204 2.18 0.10 17.17
N TYR A 205 1.74 -1.10 16.75
CA TYR A 205 2.54 -1.97 15.89
C TYR A 205 2.91 -1.31 14.56
N MET A 206 1.94 -0.66 13.90
CA MET A 206 2.17 0.06 12.65
C MET A 206 3.10 1.28 12.82
N ALA A 207 2.93 2.04 13.91
CA ALA A 207 3.75 3.20 14.25
C ALA A 207 5.22 2.81 14.43
N TRP A 208 5.47 1.75 15.20
CA TRP A 208 6.81 1.21 15.40
C TRP A 208 7.44 0.77 14.07
N MET A 209 6.67 0.11 13.20
CA MET A 209 7.17 -0.30 11.89
C MET A 209 7.56 0.90 11.00
N ALA A 210 6.89 2.04 11.16
CA ALA A 210 7.12 3.28 10.42
C ALA A 210 8.21 4.18 11.01
N ASP A 211 8.94 3.76 12.04
CA ASP A 211 9.97 4.57 12.69
C ASP A 211 11.02 5.13 11.70
N GLY A 212 11.17 6.45 11.62
CA GLY A 212 12.09 7.09 10.67
C GLY A 212 11.51 7.33 9.27
N LEU A 213 10.24 6.99 9.04
CA LEU A 213 9.49 7.38 7.84
C LEU A 213 8.72 8.69 8.11
N PRO A 214 9.02 9.80 7.40
CA PRO A 214 8.31 11.05 7.61
C PRO A 214 6.81 10.95 7.30
N ALA A 215 5.97 11.62 8.10
CA ALA A 215 4.54 11.73 7.83
C ALA A 215 4.28 12.37 6.45
N GLY A 216 3.29 11.84 5.72
CA GLY A 216 2.95 12.25 4.37
C GLY A 216 3.88 11.71 3.27
N ASN A 217 4.97 11.01 3.62
CA ASN A 217 5.84 10.39 2.63
C ASN A 217 5.11 9.24 1.91
N LYS A 218 5.40 9.07 0.61
CA LYS A 218 4.88 7.98 -0.23
C LYS A 218 6.05 7.10 -0.68
N PRO A 219 6.62 6.31 0.23
CA PRO A 219 7.77 5.47 -0.08
C PRO A 219 7.44 4.45 -1.18
N ARG A 220 8.46 4.08 -1.95
CA ARG A 220 8.36 3.01 -2.95
C ARG A 220 7.86 1.72 -2.28
N GLY A 221 6.92 1.03 -2.91
CA GLY A 221 6.36 -0.23 -2.40
C GLY A 221 5.22 -0.08 -1.37
N ALA A 222 4.69 1.13 -1.18
CA ALA A 222 3.62 1.41 -0.20
C ALA A 222 2.26 0.71 -0.44
N LEU A 223 1.97 0.29 -1.66
CA LEU A 223 0.69 -0.32 -2.07
C LEU A 223 0.98 -1.54 -2.94
N TYR A 224 -0.06 -2.28 -3.35
CA TYR A 224 0.09 -3.22 -4.46
C TYR A 224 0.48 -2.46 -5.74
N PRO A 225 1.39 -2.99 -6.56
CA PRO A 225 1.72 -2.41 -7.85
C PRO A 225 0.47 -2.31 -8.72
N LYS A 226 0.36 -1.22 -9.48
CA LYS A 226 -0.66 -1.11 -10.50
C LYS A 226 -0.19 -1.87 -11.73
N VAL A 227 -0.99 -2.82 -12.19
CA VAL A 227 -0.78 -3.54 -13.44
C VAL A 227 -1.60 -2.83 -14.51
N ALA A 228 -1.01 -2.59 -15.68
CA ALA A 228 -1.75 -1.98 -16.78
C ALA A 228 -2.89 -2.91 -17.22
N LYS A 229 -4.04 -2.34 -17.59
CA LYS A 229 -5.13 -3.17 -18.13
C LYS A 229 -4.62 -3.81 -19.44
N PRO A 230 -4.71 -5.15 -19.60
CA PRO A 230 -4.23 -5.83 -20.79
C PRO A 230 -5.01 -5.42 -22.04
N LYS A 231 -4.38 -5.55 -23.20
CA LYS A 231 -5.01 -5.27 -24.51
C LYS A 231 -6.13 -6.26 -24.83
N ASP A 232 -5.93 -7.53 -24.48
CA ASP A 232 -6.84 -8.63 -24.83
C ASP A 232 -7.98 -8.82 -23.80
N ASP A 233 -8.21 -7.80 -22.96
CA ASP A 233 -9.01 -7.84 -21.73
C ASP A 233 -8.68 -9.05 -20.82
N TYR A 234 -9.34 -9.19 -19.68
CA TYR A 234 -9.21 -10.39 -18.83
C TYR A 234 -10.20 -11.49 -19.25
N ASP A 235 -9.80 -12.76 -19.11
CA ASP A 235 -10.62 -13.94 -19.44
C ASP A 235 -10.63 -14.96 -18.29
N VAL A 236 -11.82 -15.35 -17.87
CA VAL A 236 -12.05 -16.28 -16.74
C VAL A 236 -11.60 -17.71 -17.06
N GLY A 237 -11.69 -18.14 -18.33
CA GLY A 237 -11.26 -19.47 -18.76
C GLY A 237 -9.75 -19.62 -18.73
N ARG A 238 -9.01 -18.63 -19.24
CA ARG A 238 -7.55 -18.54 -19.08
C ARG A 238 -7.18 -18.43 -17.60
N GLY A 239 -7.93 -17.66 -16.82
CA GLY A 239 -7.74 -17.50 -15.38
C GLY A 239 -7.86 -18.81 -14.61
N LEU A 240 -8.84 -19.65 -14.94
CA LEU A 240 -8.99 -20.99 -14.38
C LEU A 240 -7.76 -21.87 -14.67
N ALA A 241 -7.22 -21.82 -15.88
CA ALA A 241 -6.00 -22.58 -16.22
C ALA A 241 -4.79 -22.11 -15.39
N VAL A 242 -4.61 -20.79 -15.25
CA VAL A 242 -3.58 -20.21 -14.38
C VAL A 242 -3.77 -20.65 -12.93
N TYR A 243 -5.01 -20.61 -12.43
CA TYR A 243 -5.36 -21.02 -11.07
C TYR A 243 -5.00 -22.49 -10.80
N GLN A 244 -5.39 -23.39 -11.69
CA GLN A 244 -5.13 -24.82 -11.56
C GLN A 244 -3.63 -25.14 -11.55
N GLN A 245 -2.85 -24.43 -12.38
CA GLN A 245 -1.41 -24.65 -12.51
C GLN A 245 -0.60 -24.05 -11.37
N ASN A 246 -1.05 -22.91 -10.80
CA ASN A 246 -0.20 -22.08 -9.94
C ASN A 246 -0.75 -21.85 -8.52
N CYS A 247 -2.06 -22.04 -8.30
CA CYS A 247 -2.74 -21.56 -7.08
C CYS A 247 -3.43 -22.70 -6.30
N ALA A 248 -4.07 -23.63 -7.01
CA ALA A 248 -4.94 -24.66 -6.43
C ALA A 248 -4.25 -25.58 -5.43
N LEU A 249 -2.93 -25.79 -5.56
CA LEU A 249 -2.15 -26.59 -4.61
C LEU A 249 -2.19 -26.02 -3.18
N CYS A 250 -2.21 -24.69 -3.06
CA CYS A 250 -2.20 -23.99 -1.77
C CYS A 250 -3.61 -23.57 -1.35
N HIS A 251 -4.39 -23.00 -2.27
CA HIS A 251 -5.70 -22.43 -1.98
C HIS A 251 -6.87 -23.42 -2.18
N GLY A 252 -6.57 -24.65 -2.59
CA GLY A 252 -7.56 -25.69 -2.84
C GLY A 252 -8.22 -25.58 -4.22
N PRO A 253 -8.77 -26.67 -4.77
CA PRO A 253 -9.43 -26.67 -6.07
C PRO A 253 -10.66 -25.76 -6.13
N ASN A 254 -11.30 -25.52 -4.98
CA ASN A 254 -12.49 -24.68 -4.84
C ASN A 254 -12.21 -23.40 -4.06
N GLY A 255 -10.94 -22.94 -3.99
CA GLY A 255 -10.56 -21.69 -3.34
C GLY A 255 -10.82 -21.63 -1.83
N GLN A 256 -11.10 -22.78 -1.20
CA GLN A 256 -11.48 -22.88 0.20
C GLN A 256 -10.31 -22.69 1.19
N GLY A 257 -9.08 -22.53 0.68
CA GLY A 257 -7.89 -22.50 1.50
C GLY A 257 -7.51 -23.88 2.03
N THR A 258 -6.51 -23.90 2.91
CA THR A 258 -6.10 -25.12 3.62
C THR A 258 -5.77 -24.83 5.08
N ARG A 259 -6.09 -25.79 5.95
CA ARG A 259 -5.86 -25.70 7.38
C ARG A 259 -4.73 -26.63 7.81
N GLU A 260 -4.03 -26.24 8.86
CA GLU A 260 -3.12 -27.12 9.60
C GLU A 260 -3.92 -28.12 10.45
N ALA A 261 -3.23 -29.14 10.98
CA ALA A 261 -3.85 -30.17 11.83
C ALA A 261 -4.51 -29.60 13.11
N ASN A 262 -4.03 -28.44 13.59
CA ASN A 262 -4.58 -27.73 14.74
C ASN A 262 -5.80 -26.85 14.37
N GLY A 263 -6.25 -26.86 13.10
CA GLY A 263 -7.39 -26.08 12.60
C GLY A 263 -7.05 -24.66 12.13
N LYS A 264 -5.82 -24.18 12.35
CA LYS A 264 -5.36 -22.85 11.92
C LYS A 264 -5.33 -22.77 10.39
N MET A 265 -5.81 -21.66 9.84
CA MET A 265 -5.74 -21.41 8.40
C MET A 265 -4.28 -21.20 7.98
N ARG A 266 -3.77 -22.06 7.09
CA ARG A 266 -2.41 -21.97 6.55
C ARG A 266 -2.36 -21.13 5.28
N PHE A 267 -3.21 -21.49 4.32
CA PHE A 267 -3.40 -20.73 3.08
C PHE A 267 -4.84 -20.24 3.03
N PRO A 268 -5.07 -18.93 2.86
CA PRO A 268 -6.39 -18.34 3.03
C PRO A 268 -7.39 -18.80 1.95
N PRO A 269 -8.68 -18.86 2.28
CA PRO A 269 -9.74 -18.97 1.30
C PRO A 269 -9.78 -17.71 0.42
N LEU A 270 -9.91 -17.91 -0.88
CA LEU A 270 -9.94 -16.83 -1.88
C LEU A 270 -11.38 -16.40 -2.22
N TRP A 271 -12.34 -17.30 -2.04
CA TRP A 271 -13.77 -17.02 -2.19
C TRP A 271 -14.61 -17.90 -1.26
N GLY A 272 -15.93 -17.73 -1.31
CA GLY A 272 -16.87 -18.44 -0.44
C GLY A 272 -17.05 -17.79 0.94
N ALA A 273 -17.81 -18.46 1.81
CA ALA A 273 -18.25 -17.89 3.09
C ALA A 273 -17.11 -17.58 4.07
N GLU A 274 -15.96 -18.24 3.91
CA GLU A 274 -14.79 -18.05 4.77
C GLU A 274 -13.80 -16.98 4.29
N SER A 275 -14.05 -16.33 3.15
CA SER A 275 -13.18 -15.29 2.57
C SER A 275 -13.66 -13.86 2.88
N TYR A 276 -13.04 -12.87 2.24
CA TYR A 276 -13.43 -11.46 2.33
C TYR A 276 -14.79 -11.23 1.66
N ASN A 277 -15.51 -10.20 2.08
CA ASN A 277 -16.79 -9.86 1.46
C ASN A 277 -16.64 -8.94 0.24
N TRP A 278 -17.74 -8.76 -0.49
CA TRP A 278 -17.79 -7.94 -1.71
C TRP A 278 -17.45 -6.45 -1.53
N GLY A 279 -17.43 -5.94 -0.28
CA GLY A 279 -16.98 -4.58 0.01
C GLY A 279 -15.46 -4.44 0.11
N ALA A 280 -14.72 -5.54 0.14
CA ALA A 280 -13.27 -5.53 0.31
C ALA A 280 -12.56 -5.02 -0.95
N GLY A 281 -11.42 -4.36 -0.76
CA GLY A 281 -10.61 -3.89 -1.90
C GLY A 281 -10.13 -5.03 -2.79
N MET A 282 -9.88 -6.22 -2.20
CA MET A 282 -9.43 -7.42 -2.90
C MET A 282 -10.51 -8.04 -3.79
N ALA A 283 -11.80 -7.71 -3.59
CA ALA A 283 -12.87 -8.14 -4.49
C ALA A 283 -12.87 -7.39 -5.84
N ARG A 284 -11.96 -6.43 -6.03
CA ARG A 284 -11.78 -5.72 -7.31
C ARG A 284 -10.65 -6.37 -8.11
N ILE A 285 -10.95 -6.72 -9.36
CA ILE A 285 -10.02 -7.40 -10.28
C ILE A 285 -8.71 -6.63 -10.42
N ASP A 286 -8.76 -5.30 -10.57
CA ASP A 286 -7.57 -4.45 -10.72
C ASP A 286 -6.62 -4.52 -9.53
N THR A 287 -7.19 -4.62 -8.33
CA THR A 287 -6.47 -4.65 -7.06
C THR A 287 -5.92 -6.04 -6.80
N ALA A 288 -6.72 -7.08 -7.08
CA ALA A 288 -6.29 -8.47 -6.98
C ALA A 288 -5.18 -8.79 -7.99
N ALA A 289 -5.28 -8.33 -9.24
CA ALA A 289 -4.25 -8.50 -10.25
C ALA A 289 -2.90 -7.91 -9.81
N GLY A 290 -2.92 -6.70 -9.22
CA GLY A 290 -1.71 -6.07 -8.67
C GLY A 290 -1.09 -6.85 -7.51
N PHE A 291 -1.91 -7.35 -6.59
CA PHE A 291 -1.44 -8.19 -5.49
C PHE A 291 -0.84 -9.50 -6.01
N ILE A 292 -1.58 -10.20 -6.88
CA ILE A 292 -1.21 -11.51 -7.43
C ILE A 292 0.08 -11.39 -8.23
N TRP A 293 0.18 -10.45 -9.17
CA TRP A 293 1.37 -10.28 -9.99
C TRP A 293 2.64 -10.07 -9.15
N ALA A 294 2.56 -9.24 -8.11
CA ALA A 294 3.72 -8.90 -7.30
C ALA A 294 4.08 -9.92 -6.22
N ASN A 295 3.13 -10.76 -5.80
CA ASN A 295 3.28 -11.57 -4.58
C ASN A 295 2.91 -13.04 -4.72
N MET A 296 2.26 -13.44 -5.81
CA MET A 296 1.79 -14.80 -6.04
C MET A 296 2.32 -15.36 -7.37
N PRO A 297 2.66 -16.66 -7.42
CA PRO A 297 2.66 -17.63 -6.32
C PRO A 297 3.67 -17.28 -5.23
N LEU A 298 3.38 -17.70 -3.99
CA LEU A 298 4.21 -17.37 -2.84
C LEU A 298 5.67 -17.84 -3.06
N GLY A 299 6.63 -16.94 -2.87
CA GLY A 299 8.06 -17.21 -3.11
C GLY A 299 8.51 -17.05 -4.57
N LYS A 300 7.59 -16.72 -5.49
CA LYS A 300 7.88 -16.44 -6.91
C LYS A 300 7.26 -15.11 -7.34
N PRO A 301 7.63 -13.97 -6.71
CA PRO A 301 7.08 -12.68 -7.08
C PRO A 301 7.36 -12.37 -8.55
N TYR A 302 6.39 -11.79 -9.27
CA TYR A 302 6.50 -11.43 -10.69
C TYR A 302 6.74 -12.60 -11.65
N SER A 303 6.48 -13.85 -11.24
CA SER A 303 6.63 -15.01 -12.13
C SER A 303 5.48 -15.15 -13.13
N LEU A 304 4.29 -14.62 -12.80
CA LEU A 304 3.19 -14.53 -13.74
C LEU A 304 3.39 -13.30 -14.63
N THR A 305 2.97 -13.41 -15.88
CA THR A 305 2.79 -12.25 -16.75
C THR A 305 1.66 -11.36 -16.22
N GLU A 306 1.66 -10.08 -16.62
CA GLU A 306 0.58 -9.16 -16.28
C GLU A 306 -0.79 -9.68 -16.74
N GLN A 307 -0.86 -10.27 -17.95
CA GLN A 307 -2.09 -10.87 -18.49
C GLN A 307 -2.59 -12.03 -17.62
N GLU A 308 -1.71 -12.96 -17.24
CA GLU A 308 -2.08 -14.10 -16.39
C GLU A 308 -2.59 -13.62 -15.02
N ALA A 309 -1.98 -12.57 -14.46
CA ALA A 309 -2.41 -11.99 -13.19
C ALA A 309 -3.83 -11.38 -13.29
N TRP A 310 -4.14 -10.70 -14.40
CA TRP A 310 -5.49 -10.18 -14.65
C TRP A 310 -6.52 -11.30 -14.88
N ASP A 311 -6.17 -12.31 -15.68
CA ASP A 311 -7.04 -13.44 -15.97
C ASP A 311 -7.40 -14.22 -14.69
N VAL A 312 -6.39 -14.56 -13.87
CA VAL A 312 -6.63 -15.30 -12.62
C VAL A 312 -7.33 -14.44 -11.56
N ALA A 313 -7.07 -13.12 -11.52
CA ALA A 313 -7.79 -12.20 -10.66
C ALA A 313 -9.27 -12.05 -11.05
N ALA A 314 -9.61 -12.25 -12.33
CA ALA A 314 -11.00 -12.23 -12.79
C ALA A 314 -11.71 -13.57 -12.56
N PHE A 315 -10.96 -14.67 -12.53
CA PHE A 315 -11.49 -15.99 -12.17
C PHE A 315 -11.83 -16.10 -10.69
N ILE A 316 -11.00 -15.50 -9.82
CA ILE A 316 -11.19 -15.40 -8.36
C ILE A 316 -12.33 -14.42 -8.03
#